data_AF-A0A942P0B7-F1
#
_entry.id   AF-A0A942P0B7-F1
#
_cell.length_a   1.000
_cell.length_b   1.000
_cell.length_c   1.000
_cell.angle_alpha   90.00
_cell.angle_beta   90.00
_cell.angle_gamma   90.00
#
_symmetry.space_group_name_H-M   'P 1'
#
loop_
_entity.id
_entity.type
_entity.pdbx_description
1 polymer ?
#
loop_
_entity_poly.entity_id
_entity_poly.type
_entity_poly.pdbx_seq_one_letter_code
_entity_poly.pdbx_strand_id
1 'polypeptide(L)'
;EETETTYRFRYKNATYEIEKAICKPCLYDLSFGLFDTVKPNAQMIFPYIIQADKAEVFSEEYFQENFPMAWAYLNNFKDELSKRSINGSKKPKWYQFGRSQSLTRFHDNKKLIWSVLSTKSGYVFDENNLQFTGGGNGPYYSLFTSSNYSLYYILGILSHPIFEALVKSGASEFRGSYYSHGKQFIENLPIKKIDFTNAEEVKFHNEIVKTVKSLIATKATYNGIYIAAKKKVMQNKMDLLFNILVDQVNSLYGITNDELNTVLNDEELNNELNED
;
A
#
# COMPACT_ATOMS: atom_id res chain seq x y z
N GLU A 1 -23.93 2.12 11.42
CA GLU A 1 -24.88 2.97 10.67
C GLU A 1 -24.14 4.22 10.22
N GLU A 2 -24.56 4.86 9.15
CA GLU A 2 -23.99 6.13 8.74
C GLU A 2 -25.10 7.07 8.28
N THR A 3 -24.91 8.36 8.57
CA THR A 3 -25.72 9.44 8.02
C THR A 3 -24.94 10.12 6.89
N GLU A 4 -25.48 11.19 6.33
CA GLU A 4 -24.74 12.02 5.37
C GLU A 4 -23.45 12.60 5.98
N THR A 5 -23.45 12.92 7.27
CA THR A 5 -22.37 13.68 7.92
C THR A 5 -21.65 12.94 9.04
N THR A 6 -22.16 11.77 9.48
CA THR A 6 -21.59 11.03 10.62
C THR A 6 -21.49 9.52 10.41
N TYR A 7 -20.53 8.91 11.10
CA TYR A 7 -20.45 7.46 11.32
C TYR A 7 -20.97 7.12 12.72
N ARG A 8 -21.85 6.14 12.84
CA ARG A 8 -22.36 5.63 14.12
C ARG A 8 -22.01 4.16 14.30
N PHE A 9 -21.38 3.84 15.43
CA PHE A 9 -20.94 2.48 15.75
C PHE A 9 -21.04 2.17 17.24
N ARG A 10 -21.08 0.89 17.58
CA ARG A 10 -20.96 0.42 18.96
C ARG A 10 -19.54 -0.01 19.23
N TYR A 11 -18.99 0.42 20.35
CA TYR A 11 -17.69 -0.02 20.82
C TYR A 11 -17.75 -0.18 22.34
N LYS A 12 -17.36 -1.38 22.83
CA LYS A 12 -17.64 -1.81 24.20
C LYS A 12 -19.14 -1.66 24.51
N ASN A 13 -19.49 -1.04 25.64
CA ASN A 13 -20.87 -0.88 26.10
C ASN A 13 -21.49 0.48 25.74
N ALA A 14 -20.92 1.20 24.76
CA ALA A 14 -21.37 2.53 24.35
C ALA A 14 -21.61 2.62 22.84
N THR A 15 -22.52 3.52 22.46
CA THR A 15 -22.72 3.94 21.07
C THR A 15 -22.01 5.26 20.88
N TYR A 16 -21.23 5.36 19.81
CA TYR A 16 -20.51 6.56 19.44
C TYR A 16 -20.95 7.04 18.07
N GLU A 17 -20.84 8.35 17.89
CA GLU A 17 -21.05 9.03 16.63
C GLU A 17 -19.84 9.92 16.36
N ILE A 18 -19.38 9.98 15.11
CA ILE A 18 -18.17 10.71 14.70
C ILE A 18 -18.46 11.43 13.38
N GLU A 19 -18.05 12.69 13.28
CA GLU A 19 -18.14 13.48 12.06
C GLU A 19 -17.31 12.85 10.93
N LYS A 20 -17.91 12.69 9.73
CA LYS A 20 -17.20 12.17 8.55
C LYS A 20 -16.07 13.08 8.11
N ALA A 21 -16.21 14.39 8.29
CA ALA A 21 -15.27 15.41 7.82
C ALA A 21 -13.89 15.34 8.50
N ILE A 22 -13.79 14.83 9.73
CA ILE A 22 -12.49 14.58 10.41
C ILE A 22 -11.91 13.20 10.07
N CYS A 23 -12.68 12.33 9.43
CA CYS A 23 -12.23 10.98 9.11
C CYS A 23 -11.54 10.93 7.75
N LYS A 24 -10.54 10.06 7.63
CA LYS A 24 -9.94 9.68 6.35
C LYS A 24 -10.10 8.18 6.10
N PRO A 25 -10.44 7.75 4.88
CA PRO A 25 -10.49 6.34 4.53
C PRO A 25 -9.10 5.71 4.70
N CYS A 26 -9.03 4.55 5.35
CA CYS A 26 -7.76 3.89 5.62
C CYS A 26 -7.76 2.38 5.42
N LEU A 27 -6.56 1.84 5.30
CA LEU A 27 -6.27 0.41 5.37
C LEU A 27 -5.90 0.05 6.81
N TYR A 28 -6.53 -0.98 7.35
CA TYR A 28 -6.30 -1.51 8.69
C TYR A 28 -6.27 -3.03 8.64
N ASP A 29 -5.11 -3.64 8.92
CA ASP A 29 -4.90 -5.10 8.94
C ASP A 29 -5.48 -5.86 7.72
N LEU A 30 -5.42 -5.22 6.55
CA LEU A 30 -5.80 -5.79 5.27
C LEU A 30 -4.60 -6.46 4.59
N SER A 31 -4.79 -7.71 4.14
CA SER A 31 -3.87 -8.39 3.22
C SER A 31 -4.38 -8.26 1.79
N PHE A 32 -3.46 -8.13 0.84
CA PHE A 32 -3.76 -8.04 -0.59
C PHE A 32 -2.58 -8.62 -1.39
N GLY A 33 -2.88 -9.14 -2.57
CA GLY A 33 -1.90 -9.68 -3.49
C GLY A 33 -1.47 -8.68 -4.54
N LEU A 34 -0.45 -9.07 -5.29
CA LEU A 34 0.05 -8.34 -6.44
C LEU A 34 -1.06 -7.96 -7.44
N PHE A 35 -1.11 -6.69 -7.85
CA PHE A 35 -2.09 -6.10 -8.77
C PHE A 35 -3.55 -6.05 -8.28
N ASP A 36 -3.82 -6.31 -7.00
CA ASP A 36 -5.16 -6.10 -6.47
C ASP A 36 -5.55 -4.62 -6.48
N THR A 37 -6.86 -4.36 -6.54
CA THR A 37 -7.43 -3.06 -6.21
C THR A 37 -7.91 -3.10 -4.77
N VAL A 38 -7.39 -2.18 -3.96
CA VAL A 38 -7.74 -2.08 -2.54
C VAL A 38 -8.80 -1.01 -2.32
N LYS A 39 -9.73 -1.30 -1.42
CA LYS A 39 -10.73 -0.37 -0.90
C LYS A 39 -10.46 -0.11 0.57
N PRO A 40 -10.82 1.07 1.10
CA PRO A 40 -10.70 1.31 2.53
C PRO A 40 -11.60 0.34 3.29
N ASN A 41 -11.06 -0.28 4.34
CA ASN A 41 -11.80 -1.15 5.25
C ASN A 41 -11.99 -0.53 6.64
N ALA A 42 -11.44 0.67 6.86
CA ALA A 42 -11.58 1.43 8.10
C ALA A 42 -11.61 2.95 7.84
N GLN A 43 -11.92 3.70 8.90
CA GLN A 43 -11.89 5.16 8.94
C GLN A 43 -10.94 5.60 10.05
N MET A 44 -10.05 6.54 9.73
CA MET A 44 -9.07 7.09 10.66
C MET A 44 -9.51 8.49 11.09
N ILE A 45 -9.70 8.70 12.40
CA ILE A 45 -9.85 10.06 12.95
C ILE A 45 -8.54 10.80 12.71
N PHE A 46 -8.59 11.88 11.92
CA PHE A 46 -7.42 12.58 11.42
C PHE A 46 -7.46 14.05 11.87
N PRO A 47 -7.00 14.36 13.10
CA PRO A 47 -7.17 15.68 13.74
C PRO A 47 -6.12 16.69 13.25
N TYR A 48 -5.94 16.80 11.93
CA TYR A 48 -4.92 17.61 11.30
C TYR A 48 -5.49 18.43 10.14
N ILE A 49 -5.01 19.66 10.02
CA ILE A 49 -5.09 20.43 8.79
C ILE A 49 -3.81 20.13 8.00
N ILE A 50 -3.95 19.73 6.74
CA ILE A 50 -2.81 19.62 5.83
C ILE A 50 -2.80 20.85 4.93
N GLN A 51 -1.71 21.61 4.99
CA GLN A 51 -1.45 22.77 4.14
C GLN A 51 -0.07 22.61 3.51
N ALA A 52 -0.03 22.47 2.18
CA ALA A 52 1.18 22.12 1.43
C ALA A 52 1.89 20.91 2.08
N ASP A 53 3.15 21.06 2.46
CA ASP A 53 3.97 19.99 3.05
C ASP A 53 3.94 19.95 4.58
N LYS A 54 2.93 20.55 5.23
CA LYS A 54 2.79 20.60 6.69
C LYS A 54 1.47 20.03 7.17
N ALA A 55 1.54 19.19 8.21
CA ALA A 55 0.38 18.70 8.95
C ALA A 55 0.34 19.38 10.32
N GLU A 56 -0.67 20.23 10.54
CA GLU A 56 -0.87 20.96 11.79
C GLU A 56 -2.02 20.33 12.58
N VAL A 57 -1.74 19.91 13.82
CA VAL A 57 -2.76 19.33 14.69
C VAL A 57 -3.73 20.40 15.20
N PHE A 58 -5.04 20.14 15.11
CA PHE A 58 -6.09 21.05 15.56
C PHE A 58 -5.83 21.59 16.97
N SER A 59 -6.14 22.86 17.25
CA SER A 59 -6.24 23.36 18.63
C SER A 59 -7.38 22.67 19.37
N GLU A 60 -7.36 22.66 20.71
CA GLU A 60 -8.43 22.03 21.48
C GLU A 60 -9.75 22.78 21.24
N GLU A 61 -9.70 24.11 21.17
CA GLU A 61 -10.83 24.98 20.89
C GLU A 61 -11.43 24.67 19.51
N TYR A 62 -10.59 24.64 18.46
CA TYR A 62 -11.04 24.32 17.11
C TYR A 62 -11.62 22.91 17.02
N PHE A 63 -10.97 21.92 17.65
CA PHE A 63 -11.43 20.53 17.61
C PHE A 63 -12.79 20.39 18.33
N GLN A 64 -12.94 20.96 19.52
CA GLN A 64 -14.18 20.91 20.28
C GLN A 64 -15.34 21.62 19.56
N GLU A 65 -15.07 22.77 18.92
CA GLU A 65 -16.10 23.55 18.22
C GLU A 65 -16.55 22.89 16.91
N ASN A 66 -15.61 22.36 16.12
CA ASN A 66 -15.91 21.87 14.76
C ASN A 66 -16.20 20.37 14.69
N PHE A 67 -15.70 19.58 15.65
CA PHE A 67 -15.92 18.13 15.70
C PHE A 67 -16.24 17.67 17.14
N PRO A 68 -17.33 18.19 17.75
CA PRO A 68 -17.67 17.91 19.14
C PRO A 68 -17.89 16.42 19.44
N MET A 69 -18.37 15.62 18.48
CA MET A 69 -18.63 14.20 18.69
C MET A 69 -17.32 13.40 18.70
N ALA A 70 -16.42 13.65 17.74
CA ALA A 70 -15.06 13.11 17.76
C ALA A 70 -14.28 13.53 19.02
N TRP A 71 -14.40 14.79 19.44
CA TRP A 71 -13.79 15.29 20.67
C TRP A 71 -14.30 14.54 21.90
N ALA A 72 -15.62 14.38 22.05
CA ALA A 72 -16.22 13.63 23.14
C ALA A 72 -15.78 12.16 23.15
N TYR A 73 -15.74 11.52 21.97
CA TYR A 73 -15.24 10.15 21.81
C TYR A 73 -13.81 9.99 22.31
N LEU A 74 -12.87 10.80 21.81
CA LEU A 74 -11.47 10.69 22.20
C LEU A 74 -11.27 10.99 23.68
N ASN A 75 -12.05 11.90 24.28
CA ASN A 75 -11.94 12.20 25.71
C ASN A 75 -12.29 10.99 26.59
N ASN A 76 -13.21 10.11 26.16
CA ASN A 76 -13.51 8.87 26.89
C ASN A 76 -12.31 7.89 26.95
N PHE A 77 -11.33 8.06 26.06
CA PHE A 77 -10.10 7.27 26.01
C PHE A 77 -8.85 8.10 26.33
N LYS A 78 -9.01 9.31 26.88
CA LYS A 78 -7.91 10.26 27.10
C LYS A 78 -6.79 9.70 27.96
N ASP A 79 -7.13 8.97 29.03
CA ASP A 79 -6.15 8.37 29.93
C ASP A 79 -5.25 7.34 29.22
N GLU A 80 -5.79 6.60 28.27
CA GLU A 80 -5.04 5.65 27.45
C GLU A 80 -4.23 6.38 26.37
N LEU A 81 -4.87 7.30 25.65
CA LEU A 81 -4.26 8.06 24.56
C LEU A 81 -3.08 8.93 25.03
N SER A 82 -3.16 9.47 26.26
CA SER A 82 -2.11 10.31 26.87
C SER A 82 -0.85 9.54 27.26
N LYS A 83 -0.91 8.19 27.35
CA LYS A 83 0.25 7.34 27.66
C LYS A 83 1.09 6.98 26.44
N ARG A 84 0.61 7.28 25.23
CA ARG A 84 1.30 6.93 23.98
C ARG A 84 2.59 7.73 23.82
N SER A 85 3.60 7.14 23.19
CA SER A 85 4.83 7.85 22.79
C SER A 85 4.52 8.83 21.65
N ILE A 86 4.55 10.13 21.96
CA ILE A 86 4.37 11.21 20.99
C ILE A 86 5.70 11.93 20.80
N ASN A 87 6.28 11.81 19.60
CA ASN A 87 7.53 12.46 19.25
C ASN A 87 7.29 13.61 18.25
N GLY A 88 8.18 14.59 18.25
CA GLY A 88 8.22 15.63 17.21
C GLY A 88 7.47 16.93 17.53
N SER A 89 6.91 17.10 18.74
CA SER A 89 6.37 18.38 19.20
C SER A 89 6.93 18.76 20.57
N LYS A 90 7.28 20.05 20.75
CA LYS A 90 7.67 20.61 22.07
C LYS A 90 6.50 20.67 23.06
N LYS A 91 5.26 20.66 22.55
CA LYS A 91 4.00 20.65 23.31
C LYS A 91 3.05 19.66 22.65
N PRO A 92 3.23 18.34 22.89
CA PRO A 92 2.41 17.33 22.25
C PRO A 92 0.96 17.42 22.74
N LYS A 93 0.00 17.36 21.82
CA LYS A 93 -1.42 17.24 22.16
C LYS A 93 -1.77 15.75 22.27
N TRP A 94 -2.46 15.34 23.32
CA TRP A 94 -2.69 13.93 23.65
C TRP A 94 -3.44 13.13 22.54
N TYR A 95 -4.22 13.82 21.71
CA TYR A 95 -4.94 13.26 20.56
C TYR A 95 -4.14 13.23 19.26
N GLN A 96 -2.94 13.82 19.21
CA GLN A 96 -2.11 13.76 18.01
C GLN A 96 -1.53 12.35 17.81
N PHE A 97 -1.16 12.00 16.58
CA PHE A 97 -0.45 10.76 16.26
C PHE A 97 0.97 10.80 16.78
N GLY A 98 1.51 9.61 17.10
CA GLY A 98 2.83 9.51 17.72
C GLY A 98 3.98 10.00 16.83
N ARG A 99 3.77 10.01 15.51
CA ARG A 99 4.77 10.29 14.48
C ARG A 99 4.09 11.10 13.36
N SER A 100 4.78 12.12 12.83
CA SER A 100 4.24 13.03 11.81
C SER A 100 4.84 12.83 10.41
N GLN A 101 5.89 12.02 10.28
CA GLN A 101 6.71 11.89 9.07
C GLN A 101 5.91 11.45 7.83
N SER A 102 4.83 10.69 8.04
CA SER A 102 4.01 10.13 6.96
C SER A 102 2.73 10.92 6.68
N LEU A 103 2.34 11.85 7.57
CA LEU A 103 1.04 12.54 7.49
C LEU A 103 0.86 13.30 6.17
N THR A 104 1.90 14.02 5.73
CA THR A 104 1.86 14.79 4.49
C THR A 104 2.19 13.93 3.28
N ARG A 105 3.04 12.91 3.44
CA ARG A 105 3.47 12.03 2.36
C ARG A 105 2.33 11.21 1.78
N PHE A 106 1.43 10.74 2.63
CA PHE A 106 0.34 9.84 2.23
C PHE A 106 -0.85 10.61 1.66
N HIS A 107 -0.96 11.90 1.98
CA HIS A 107 -2.09 12.74 1.65
C HIS A 107 -2.05 13.22 0.21
N ASP A 108 -3.17 13.05 -0.48
CA ASP A 108 -3.45 13.46 -1.86
C ASP A 108 -2.36 13.05 -2.86
N ASN A 109 -1.72 11.92 -2.59
CA ASN A 109 -0.63 11.41 -3.41
C ASN A 109 -0.90 9.99 -3.90
N LYS A 110 -0.65 9.78 -5.20
CA LYS A 110 -0.64 8.45 -5.80
C LYS A 110 0.54 7.68 -5.25
N LYS A 111 0.33 6.41 -4.91
CA LYS A 111 1.35 5.61 -4.23
C LYS A 111 1.23 4.13 -4.54
N LEU A 112 2.35 3.42 -4.47
CA LEU A 112 2.30 1.97 -4.27
C LEU A 112 2.25 1.69 -2.77
N ILE A 113 1.50 0.66 -2.38
CA ILE A 113 1.38 0.19 -0.99
C ILE A 113 1.69 -1.31 -0.98
N TRP A 114 2.41 -1.77 0.05
CA TRP A 114 2.64 -3.18 0.31
C TRP A 114 2.72 -3.47 1.81
N SER A 115 2.41 -4.70 2.19
CA SER A 115 2.53 -5.19 3.57
C SER A 115 4.00 -5.43 3.94
N VAL A 116 4.38 -5.12 5.18
CA VAL A 116 5.76 -5.34 5.66
C VAL A 116 6.07 -6.81 5.85
N LEU A 117 5.10 -7.61 6.28
CA LEU A 117 5.25 -9.06 6.40
C LEU A 117 4.33 -9.73 5.39
N SER A 118 4.92 -10.54 4.51
CA SER A 118 4.18 -11.29 3.50
C SER A 118 4.92 -12.60 3.19
N THR A 119 4.19 -13.56 2.64
CA THR A 119 4.74 -14.81 2.09
C THR A 119 5.03 -14.71 0.59
N LYS A 120 4.63 -13.59 -0.04
CA LYS A 120 4.80 -13.31 -1.47
C LYS A 120 4.81 -11.82 -1.78
N SER A 121 5.19 -11.46 -3.00
CA SER A 121 5.08 -10.09 -3.49
C SER A 121 3.62 -9.59 -3.44
N GLY A 122 3.43 -8.38 -2.90
CA GLY A 122 2.10 -7.85 -2.59
C GLY A 122 2.05 -6.34 -2.76
N TYR A 123 2.10 -5.88 -4.01
CA TYR A 123 2.08 -4.45 -4.33
C TYR A 123 0.76 -4.04 -4.99
N VAL A 124 0.17 -2.97 -4.48
CA VAL A 124 -1.06 -2.37 -5.02
C VAL A 124 -0.85 -0.90 -5.31
N PHE A 125 -1.56 -0.40 -6.33
CA PHE A 125 -1.56 1.00 -6.68
C PHE A 125 -2.75 1.70 -6.03
N ASP A 126 -2.48 2.80 -5.32
CA ASP A 126 -3.48 3.67 -4.72
C ASP A 126 -3.53 5.03 -5.43
N GLU A 127 -4.73 5.40 -5.84
CA GLU A 127 -5.10 6.73 -6.32
C GLU A 127 -6.27 7.34 -5.53
N ASN A 128 -6.72 6.67 -4.45
CA ASN A 128 -7.89 7.04 -3.65
C ASN A 128 -7.50 7.71 -2.32
N ASN A 129 -6.27 8.20 -2.21
CA ASN A 129 -5.77 8.89 -1.01
C ASN A 129 -5.91 8.04 0.27
N LEU A 130 -5.67 6.73 0.16
CA LEU A 130 -5.78 5.84 1.31
C LEU A 130 -4.75 6.19 2.37
N GLN A 131 -5.21 6.29 3.62
CA GLN A 131 -4.33 6.42 4.77
C GLN A 131 -4.02 5.04 5.35
N PHE A 132 -2.90 4.91 6.05
CA PHE A 132 -2.56 3.69 6.78
C PHE A 132 -1.45 4.00 7.78
N THR A 133 -1.24 3.10 8.72
CA THR A 133 -0.06 3.15 9.58
C THR A 133 1.10 2.47 8.86
N GLY A 134 2.25 3.13 8.78
CA GLY A 134 3.36 2.61 8.00
C GLY A 134 4.72 3.14 8.42
N GLY A 135 5.76 2.40 8.03
CA GLY A 135 7.15 2.65 8.40
C GLY A 135 7.55 2.09 9.77
N GLY A 136 8.82 1.66 9.88
CA GLY A 136 9.33 1.03 11.10
C GLY A 136 8.62 -0.30 11.35
N ASN A 137 7.90 -0.40 12.47
CA ASN A 137 7.10 -1.57 12.84
C ASN A 137 5.63 -1.49 12.37
N GLY A 138 5.30 -0.51 11.51
CA GLY A 138 3.96 -0.39 10.93
C GLY A 138 3.65 -1.53 9.94
N PRO A 139 2.36 -1.86 9.70
CA PRO A 139 1.96 -2.96 8.85
C PRO A 139 2.23 -2.75 7.35
N TYR A 140 2.43 -1.49 6.91
CA TYR A 140 2.64 -1.16 5.50
C TYR A 140 3.84 -0.26 5.24
N TYR A 141 4.35 -0.34 4.02
CA TYR A 141 5.18 0.69 3.41
C TYR A 141 4.52 1.23 2.14
N SER A 142 5.06 2.35 1.65
CA SER A 142 4.62 2.94 0.39
C SER A 142 5.72 3.64 -0.37
N LEU A 143 5.56 3.66 -1.68
CA LEU A 143 6.47 4.30 -2.64
C LEU A 143 5.72 5.36 -3.42
N PHE A 144 6.37 6.50 -3.60
CA PHE A 144 5.89 7.66 -4.33
C PHE A 144 6.91 8.03 -5.40
N THR A 145 6.45 8.73 -6.42
CA THR A 145 7.32 9.30 -7.45
C THR A 145 7.05 10.79 -7.56
N SER A 146 8.11 11.59 -7.51
CA SER A 146 8.07 13.03 -7.83
C SER A 146 8.68 13.30 -9.21
N SER A 147 8.73 12.28 -10.06
CA SER A 147 9.43 12.27 -11.34
C SER A 147 8.50 11.79 -12.45
N ASN A 148 8.98 11.80 -13.70
CA ASN A 148 8.22 11.34 -14.86
C ASN A 148 7.94 9.82 -14.87
N TYR A 149 8.54 9.06 -13.94
CA TYR A 149 8.28 7.63 -13.82
C TYR A 149 6.85 7.37 -13.39
N SER A 150 6.19 6.46 -14.09
CA SER A 150 4.91 5.94 -13.66
C SER A 150 5.08 4.96 -12.50
N LEU A 151 4.25 5.06 -11.46
CA LEU A 151 4.20 4.02 -10.42
C LEU A 151 3.84 2.65 -10.98
N TYR A 152 3.10 2.59 -12.10
CA TYR A 152 2.82 1.34 -12.80
C TYR A 152 4.08 0.70 -13.41
N TYR A 153 5.05 1.51 -13.86
CA TYR A 153 6.33 0.99 -14.36
C TYR A 153 7.14 0.36 -13.23
N ILE A 154 7.25 1.05 -12.09
CA ILE A 154 7.93 0.54 -10.90
C ILE A 154 7.24 -0.73 -10.40
N LEU A 155 5.91 -0.74 -10.33
CA LEU A 155 5.12 -1.92 -9.98
C LEU A 155 5.40 -3.10 -10.92
N GLY A 156 5.51 -2.85 -12.22
CA GLY A 156 5.86 -3.89 -13.20
C GLY A 156 7.21 -4.53 -12.92
N ILE A 157 8.23 -3.72 -12.59
CA ILE A 157 9.56 -4.24 -12.24
C ILE A 157 9.52 -5.02 -10.92
N LEU A 158 8.93 -4.44 -9.86
CA LEU A 158 8.85 -5.08 -8.55
C LEU A 158 8.02 -6.37 -8.55
N SER A 159 7.15 -6.54 -9.55
CA SER A 159 6.34 -7.75 -9.71
C SER A 159 7.10 -8.94 -10.31
N HIS A 160 8.32 -8.71 -10.82
CA HIS A 160 9.09 -9.73 -11.52
C HIS A 160 9.72 -10.74 -10.53
N PRO A 161 9.70 -12.06 -10.82
CA PRO A 161 10.19 -13.09 -9.90
C PRO A 161 11.64 -12.87 -9.40
N ILE A 162 12.55 -12.42 -10.28
CA ILE A 162 13.93 -12.11 -9.87
C ILE A 162 13.99 -10.96 -8.85
N PHE A 163 13.16 -9.94 -8.99
CA PHE A 163 13.14 -8.82 -8.03
C PHE A 163 12.60 -9.27 -6.68
N GLU A 164 11.62 -10.17 -6.69
CA GLU A 164 11.11 -10.78 -5.47
C GLU A 164 12.16 -11.67 -4.79
N ALA A 165 12.92 -12.46 -5.56
CA ALA A 165 14.04 -13.24 -5.04
C ALA A 165 15.15 -12.35 -4.43
N LEU A 166 15.44 -11.19 -5.03
CA LEU A 166 16.37 -10.20 -4.47
C LEU A 166 15.89 -9.65 -3.12
N VAL A 167 14.59 -9.37 -2.99
CA VAL A 167 14.00 -8.96 -1.71
C VAL A 167 14.10 -10.09 -0.68
N LYS A 168 13.65 -11.30 -1.04
CA LYS A 168 13.61 -12.46 -0.14
C LYS A 168 14.99 -12.85 0.37
N SER A 169 16.00 -12.89 -0.51
CA SER A 169 17.39 -13.25 -0.14
C SER A 169 18.05 -12.27 0.84
N GLY A 170 17.61 -11.01 0.86
CA GLY A 170 18.07 -10.03 1.83
C GLY A 170 17.23 -9.98 3.11
N ALA A 171 15.99 -10.50 3.07
CA ALA A 171 14.99 -10.29 4.09
C ALA A 171 15.20 -11.14 5.34
N SER A 172 14.72 -10.64 6.47
CA SER A 172 14.56 -11.45 7.67
C SER A 172 13.33 -12.35 7.55
N GLU A 173 13.50 -13.64 7.84
CA GLU A 173 12.43 -14.64 7.87
C GLU A 173 11.76 -14.76 9.24
N PHE A 174 10.48 -15.12 9.21
CA PHE A 174 9.59 -15.28 10.35
C PHE A 174 8.81 -16.60 10.23
N ARG A 175 8.09 -16.97 11.30
CA ARG A 175 7.28 -18.21 11.31
C ARG A 175 6.24 -18.21 10.18
N GLY A 176 6.04 -19.38 9.57
CA GLY A 176 5.04 -19.58 8.51
C GLY A 176 5.48 -19.04 7.15
N SER A 177 6.79 -19.06 6.85
CA SER A 177 7.37 -18.58 5.57
C SER A 177 7.18 -17.08 5.29
N TYR A 178 6.81 -16.30 6.31
CA TYR A 178 6.74 -14.85 6.20
C TYR A 178 8.14 -14.26 6.17
N TYR A 179 8.35 -13.28 5.30
CA TYR A 179 9.59 -12.50 5.26
C TYR A 179 9.31 -11.01 5.13
N SER A 180 10.26 -10.21 5.57
CA SER A 180 10.10 -8.76 5.62
C SER A 180 10.31 -8.09 4.26
N HIS A 181 9.34 -7.27 3.87
CA HIS A 181 9.40 -6.32 2.76
C HIS A 181 9.67 -4.90 3.29
N GLY A 182 10.49 -4.78 4.34
CA GLY A 182 10.90 -3.50 4.89
C GLY A 182 11.66 -2.63 3.88
N LYS A 183 11.66 -1.31 4.09
CA LYS A 183 12.35 -0.32 3.23
C LYS A 183 13.75 -0.75 2.83
N GLN A 184 14.53 -1.27 3.78
CA GLN A 184 15.93 -1.65 3.60
C GLN A 184 16.15 -2.75 2.54
N PHE A 185 15.14 -3.59 2.27
CA PHE A 185 15.24 -4.68 1.30
C PHE A 185 14.78 -4.25 -0.12
N ILE A 186 14.08 -3.11 -0.22
CA ILE A 186 13.51 -2.61 -1.48
C ILE A 186 14.26 -1.38 -1.99
N GLU A 187 14.81 -0.53 -1.10
CA GLU A 187 15.31 0.80 -1.47
C GLU A 187 16.52 0.80 -2.42
N ASN A 188 17.26 -0.30 -2.49
CA ASN A 188 18.44 -0.46 -3.33
C ASN A 188 18.25 -1.43 -4.50
N LEU A 189 17.01 -1.86 -4.77
CA LEU A 189 16.75 -2.72 -5.93
C LEU A 189 17.16 -1.99 -7.23
N PRO A 190 17.77 -2.71 -8.19
CA PRO A 190 18.29 -2.10 -9.41
C PRO A 190 17.16 -1.74 -10.37
N ILE A 191 16.53 -0.59 -10.19
CA ILE A 191 15.52 -0.07 -11.12
C ILE A 191 16.21 0.55 -12.33
N LYS A 192 15.97 0.00 -13.53
CA LYS A 192 16.47 0.54 -14.79
C LYS A 192 16.00 1.99 -14.96
N LYS A 193 16.96 2.88 -15.18
CA LYS A 193 16.68 4.28 -15.51
C LYS A 193 16.29 4.39 -16.98
N ILE A 194 15.21 5.12 -17.22
CA ILE A 194 14.68 5.52 -18.52
C ILE A 194 15.14 6.94 -18.82
N ASP A 195 15.76 7.13 -19.97
CA ASP A 195 15.94 8.44 -20.58
C ASP A 195 14.64 8.87 -21.26
N PHE A 196 13.92 9.80 -20.62
CA PHE A 196 12.65 10.32 -21.15
C PHE A 196 12.81 11.20 -22.40
N THR A 197 14.04 11.48 -22.84
CA THR A 197 14.30 12.14 -24.13
C THR A 197 14.48 11.12 -25.27
N ASN A 198 14.72 9.85 -24.94
CA ASN A 198 14.82 8.76 -25.90
C ASN A 198 13.43 8.14 -26.15
N ALA A 199 12.93 8.28 -27.38
CA ALA A 199 11.60 7.79 -27.77
C ALA A 199 11.45 6.27 -27.64
N GLU A 200 12.51 5.49 -27.84
CA GLU A 200 12.47 4.03 -27.73
C GLU A 200 12.35 3.59 -26.27
N GLU A 201 13.11 4.21 -25.37
CA GLU A 201 13.03 3.93 -23.93
C GLU A 201 11.68 4.38 -23.34
N VAL A 202 11.17 5.54 -23.77
CA VAL A 202 9.82 6.00 -23.39
C VAL A 202 8.75 5.04 -23.88
N LYS A 203 8.85 4.55 -25.13
CA LYS A 203 7.94 3.53 -25.66
C LYS A 203 7.98 2.28 -24.81
N PHE A 204 9.17 1.81 -24.46
CA PHE A 204 9.36 0.64 -23.62
C PHE A 204 8.72 0.81 -22.23
N HIS A 205 8.99 1.94 -21.56
CA HIS A 205 8.33 2.31 -20.29
C HIS A 205 6.80 2.26 -20.42
N ASN A 206 6.25 2.84 -21.49
CA ASN A 206 4.80 2.93 -21.69
C ASN A 206 4.15 1.57 -21.97
N GLU A 207 4.84 0.64 -22.63
CA GLU A 207 4.32 -0.72 -22.84
C GLU A 207 4.21 -1.49 -21.52
N ILE A 208 5.21 -1.40 -20.63
CA ILE A 208 5.11 -1.98 -19.27
C ILE A 208 3.92 -1.36 -18.52
N VAL A 209 3.80 -0.03 -18.53
CA VAL A 209 2.69 0.68 -17.87
C VAL A 209 1.33 0.17 -18.38
N LYS A 210 1.20 -0.03 -19.69
CA LYS A 210 -0.03 -0.53 -20.33
C LYS A 210 -0.34 -1.97 -19.91
N THR A 211 0.66 -2.84 -19.88
CA THR A 211 0.51 -4.24 -19.41
C THR A 211 0.04 -4.27 -17.95
N VAL A 212 0.71 -3.52 -17.06
CA VAL A 212 0.38 -3.47 -15.62
C VAL A 212 -1.03 -2.93 -15.38
N LYS A 213 -1.42 -1.85 -16.06
CA LYS A 213 -2.81 -1.34 -15.99
C LYS A 213 -3.83 -2.39 -16.45
N SER A 214 -3.50 -3.14 -17.51
CA SER A 214 -4.36 -4.21 -18.03
C SER A 214 -4.47 -5.38 -17.05
N LEU A 215 -3.39 -5.73 -16.34
CA LEU A 215 -3.38 -6.71 -15.26
C LEU A 215 -4.31 -6.29 -14.13
N ILE A 216 -4.13 -5.07 -13.61
CA ILE A 216 -4.95 -4.53 -12.51
C ILE A 216 -6.43 -4.51 -12.89
N ALA A 217 -6.77 -4.01 -14.09
CA ALA A 217 -8.16 -3.99 -14.56
C ALA A 217 -8.75 -5.39 -14.74
N THR A 218 -7.96 -6.34 -15.26
CA THR A 218 -8.39 -7.73 -15.44
C THR A 218 -8.58 -8.41 -14.09
N LYS A 219 -7.68 -8.19 -13.11
CA LYS A 219 -7.79 -8.73 -11.76
C LYS A 219 -8.99 -8.16 -11.00
N ALA A 220 -9.25 -6.86 -11.12
CA ALA A 220 -10.47 -6.24 -10.58
C ALA A 220 -11.75 -6.88 -11.15
N THR A 221 -11.76 -7.15 -12.47
CA THR A 221 -12.87 -7.85 -13.12
C THR A 221 -13.00 -9.30 -12.64
N TYR A 222 -11.88 -10.02 -12.53
CA TYR A 222 -11.82 -11.39 -12.01
C TYR A 222 -12.41 -11.49 -10.59
N ASN A 223 -12.04 -10.56 -9.70
CA ASN A 223 -12.53 -10.52 -8.32
C ASN A 223 -14.05 -10.25 -8.23
N GLY A 224 -14.64 -9.59 -9.23
CA GLY A 224 -16.09 -9.33 -9.30
C GLY A 224 -16.92 -10.44 -9.95
N ILE A 225 -16.30 -11.49 -10.50
CA ILE A 225 -16.99 -12.58 -11.20
C ILE A 225 -17.18 -13.78 -10.28
N TYR A 226 -18.45 -14.21 -10.14
CA TYR A 226 -18.81 -15.43 -9.41
C TYR A 226 -18.92 -16.68 -10.31
N ILE A 227 -19.12 -16.50 -11.62
CA ILE A 227 -19.31 -17.61 -12.56
C ILE A 227 -17.95 -18.24 -12.92
N ALA A 228 -17.76 -19.51 -12.56
CA ALA A 228 -16.49 -20.23 -12.71
C ALA A 228 -15.90 -20.18 -14.13
N ALA A 229 -16.70 -20.41 -15.17
CA ALA A 229 -16.23 -20.38 -16.55
C ALA A 229 -15.68 -19.00 -16.95
N LYS A 230 -16.39 -17.92 -16.59
CA LYS A 230 -15.94 -16.54 -16.85
C LYS A 230 -14.69 -16.20 -16.01
N LYS A 231 -14.62 -16.71 -14.78
CA LYS A 231 -13.47 -16.54 -13.89
C LYS A 231 -12.22 -17.21 -14.48
N LYS A 232 -12.35 -18.42 -15.05
CA LYS A 232 -11.25 -19.11 -15.75
C LYS A 232 -10.76 -18.35 -16.99
N VAL A 233 -11.66 -17.74 -17.76
CA VAL A 233 -11.27 -16.88 -18.90
C VAL A 233 -10.43 -15.68 -18.42
N MET A 234 -10.86 -15.01 -17.35
CA MET A 234 -10.08 -13.91 -16.78
C MET A 234 -8.75 -14.37 -16.19
N GLN A 235 -8.69 -15.55 -15.57
CA GLN A 235 -7.44 -16.15 -15.09
C GLN A 235 -6.45 -16.34 -16.24
N ASN A 236 -6.86 -17.03 -17.31
CA ASN A 236 -5.98 -17.27 -18.46
C ASN A 236 -5.49 -15.95 -19.09
N LYS A 237 -6.33 -14.91 -19.08
CA LYS A 237 -5.93 -13.57 -19.53
C LYS A 237 -4.91 -12.92 -18.60
N MET A 238 -5.05 -13.07 -17.27
CA MET A 238 -4.05 -12.59 -16.31
C MET A 238 -2.73 -13.32 -16.50
N ASP A 239 -2.75 -14.65 -16.65
CA ASP A 239 -1.54 -15.46 -16.85
C ASP A 239 -0.79 -15.01 -18.13
N LEU A 240 -1.52 -14.79 -19.23
CA LEU A 240 -0.95 -14.27 -20.48
C LEU A 240 -0.33 -12.87 -20.28
N LEU A 241 -1.05 -11.95 -19.63
CA LEU A 241 -0.54 -10.60 -19.40
C LEU A 241 0.66 -10.60 -18.45
N PHE A 242 0.70 -11.50 -17.48
CA PHE A 242 1.83 -11.64 -16.57
C PHE A 242 3.06 -12.18 -17.30
N ASN A 243 2.91 -13.18 -18.18
CA ASN A 243 4.01 -13.64 -19.02
C ASN A 243 4.53 -12.54 -19.95
N ILE A 244 3.64 -11.75 -20.56
CA ILE A 244 4.05 -10.58 -21.36
C ILE A 244 4.85 -9.59 -20.51
N LEU A 245 4.42 -9.32 -19.28
CA LEU A 245 5.14 -8.42 -18.38
C LEU A 245 6.52 -8.98 -18.01
N VAL A 246 6.61 -10.28 -17.73
CA VAL A 246 7.87 -10.98 -17.47
C VAL A 246 8.81 -10.86 -18.67
N ASP A 247 8.35 -11.13 -19.89
CA ASP A 247 9.16 -11.01 -21.10
C ASP A 247 9.62 -9.57 -21.36
N GLN A 248 8.75 -8.59 -21.10
CA GLN A 248 9.11 -7.16 -21.15
C GLN A 248 10.26 -6.89 -20.17
N VAL A 249 10.09 -7.24 -18.89
CA VAL A 249 11.12 -6.99 -17.88
C VAL A 249 12.41 -7.76 -18.18
N ASN A 250 12.34 -9.01 -18.64
CA ASN A 250 13.50 -9.76 -19.08
C ASN A 250 14.28 -9.03 -20.18
N SER A 251 13.57 -8.56 -21.21
CA SER A 251 14.16 -7.79 -22.31
C SER A 251 14.81 -6.49 -21.83
N LEU A 252 14.25 -5.82 -20.82
CA LEU A 252 14.79 -4.58 -20.26
C LEU A 252 16.14 -4.76 -19.56
N TYR A 253 16.30 -5.89 -18.86
CA TYR A 253 17.48 -6.18 -18.05
C TYR A 253 18.44 -7.16 -18.72
N GLY A 254 18.09 -7.74 -19.86
CA GLY A 254 18.87 -8.78 -20.52
C GLY A 254 18.85 -10.10 -19.73
N ILE A 255 17.79 -10.36 -18.97
CA ILE A 255 17.61 -11.60 -18.21
C ILE A 255 17.29 -12.73 -19.18
N THR A 256 18.05 -13.81 -19.09
CA THR A 256 17.84 -15.03 -19.87
C THR A 256 16.79 -15.93 -19.23
N ASN A 257 16.20 -16.82 -20.04
CA ASN A 257 15.27 -17.83 -19.52
C ASN A 257 15.95 -18.76 -18.51
N ASP A 258 17.24 -19.06 -18.67
CA ASP A 258 17.98 -19.91 -17.74
C ASP A 258 18.14 -19.25 -16.37
N GLU A 259 18.46 -17.95 -16.33
CA GLU A 259 18.52 -17.18 -15.08
C GLU A 259 17.14 -17.10 -14.40
N LEU A 260 16.09 -16.82 -15.17
CA LEU A 260 14.73 -16.81 -14.64
C LEU A 260 14.32 -18.19 -14.10
N ASN A 261 14.57 -19.26 -14.86
CA ASN A 261 14.26 -20.63 -14.45
C ASN A 261 15.06 -21.06 -13.22
N THR A 262 16.29 -20.58 -13.06
CA THR A 262 17.08 -20.84 -11.84
C THR A 262 16.34 -20.30 -10.62
N VAL A 263 15.82 -19.07 -10.69
CA VAL A 263 15.05 -18.46 -9.60
C VAL A 263 13.70 -19.15 -9.40
N LEU A 264 12.99 -19.51 -10.47
CA LEU A 264 11.66 -20.13 -10.38
C LEU A 264 11.67 -21.58 -9.87
N ASN A 265 12.79 -22.29 -10.02
CA ASN A 265 12.93 -23.68 -9.56
C ASN A 265 13.69 -23.80 -8.23
N ASP A 266 14.08 -22.68 -7.63
CA ASP A 266 14.75 -22.66 -6.33
C ASP A 266 13.71 -22.92 -5.23
N GLU A 267 13.83 -24.06 -4.54
CA GLU A 267 12.89 -24.47 -3.49
C GLU A 267 12.95 -23.51 -2.28
N GLU A 268 14.12 -22.98 -1.92
CA GLU A 268 14.26 -22.04 -0.81
C GLU A 268 13.54 -20.71 -1.12
N LEU A 269 13.58 -20.27 -2.37
CA LEU A 269 12.90 -19.06 -2.82
C LEU A 269 11.39 -19.26 -3.06
N ASN A 270 10.95 -20.46 -3.46
CA ASN A 270 9.56 -20.74 -3.85
C ASN A 270 8.80 -21.66 -2.89
N ASN A 271 9.24 -21.81 -1.64
CA ASN A 271 8.51 -22.51 -0.58
C ASN A 271 7.09 -21.93 -0.36
N GLU A 272 6.14 -22.30 -1.21
CA GLU A 272 4.72 -22.34 -0.89
C GLU A 272 4.53 -23.55 0.02
N LEU A 273 4.31 -23.30 1.31
CA LEU A 273 3.70 -24.34 2.14
C LEU A 273 2.34 -24.61 1.49
N ASN A 274 2.17 -25.82 0.95
CA ASN A 274 0.85 -26.33 0.58
C ASN A 274 -0.08 -26.09 1.79
N GLU A 275 -1.00 -25.14 1.65
CA GLU A 275 -2.13 -25.02 2.57
C GLU A 275 -3.07 -26.19 2.28
N ASP A 276 -2.79 -27.33 2.92
CA ASP A 276 -3.79 -28.37 3.21
C ASP A 276 -4.71 -27.89 4.35
#